data_AF-A0A2E8Z0H8-F1
#
_entry.id   AF-A0A2E8Z0H8-F1
#
_cell.length_a   1.000
_cell.length_b   1.000
_cell.length_c   1.000
_cell.angle_alpha   90.00
_cell.angle_beta   90.00
_cell.angle_gamma   90.00
#
_symmetry.space_group_name_H-M   'P 1'
#
loop_
_entity.id
_entity.type
_entity.pdbx_description
1 polymer ?
#
loop_
_entity_poly.entity_id
_entity_poly.type
_entity_poly.pdbx_seq_one_letter_code
_entity_poly.pdbx_strand_id
1 'polypeptide(L)'
;MPVARPSETIVDRTPLTTGRVDVGSRIGWLLRSHRVLAGVGLASMSRRLADVGVPRGVSALSGLERRGDRNGRIIDGYEQALELAPGSLRAPIDMLCRNLRDAPVDDEPSTPPPVDLREFDAVVEPLWSGSPSGGEWLRWARVLASAGRWGLPTRVVEPLVAELLHEMVRSVGPAFATRYVALTTLRRSDYGGVVEDAVRSLVATPGTEPFAVNALTIAVEEPTPQVVAWVASLLSHPSEWVVTGASYSLQTLRVVDALDEETWAVVGREVVRAHRAATGGSATSRALTTLLRTLPATERREVQQRLDRPVDAVPGPASWTADETNVHYATCVDLAARAVERTGGEAQPMLARLFFEAVYDFRTPVSEIGAKSLMASPYILAAQDCLMELALEADDAASRQGAVRALVRCQVPGREQQVEEWLPRVDTDAVPAAFTVAANAGIAVPDAHLAAVDGPDEDVSLRVLEWVGMAGGPALAGLVETATRPVVRAGARWWLDHPGRVVL
;
A
#
# COMPACT_ATOMS: atom_id res chain seq x y z
N MET A 1 30.99 -30.28 12.21
CA MET A 1 30.72 -29.08 11.39
C MET A 1 30.87 -27.86 12.27
N PRO A 2 31.56 -26.78 11.86
CA PRO A 2 31.63 -25.57 12.66
C PRO A 2 30.21 -24.98 12.72
N VAL A 3 29.72 -24.76 13.94
CA VAL A 3 28.45 -24.06 14.18
C VAL A 3 28.61 -22.66 13.57
N ALA A 4 27.85 -22.39 12.51
CA ALA A 4 27.78 -21.07 11.93
C ALA A 4 27.41 -20.08 13.04
N ARG A 5 28.13 -18.96 13.14
CA ARG A 5 27.73 -17.87 14.05
C ARG A 5 26.24 -17.58 13.78
N PRO A 6 25.41 -17.34 14.82
CA PRO A 6 24.06 -16.87 14.61
C PRO A 6 24.13 -15.71 13.64
N SER A 7 23.39 -15.78 12.54
CA SER A 7 23.24 -14.63 11.64
C SER A 7 22.82 -13.45 12.53
N GLU A 8 23.54 -12.34 12.48
CA GLU A 8 23.10 -11.12 13.16
C GLU A 8 21.68 -10.84 12.67
N THR A 9 20.72 -11.10 13.55
CA THR A 9 19.30 -11.06 13.21
C THR A 9 18.90 -9.63 12.93
N ILE A 10 18.37 -9.37 11.74
CA ILE A 10 17.88 -8.05 11.36
C ILE A 10 16.46 -7.93 11.89
N VAL A 11 16.23 -6.95 12.77
CA VAL A 11 14.94 -6.69 13.39
C VAL A 11 14.77 -5.20 13.64
N ASP A 12 13.59 -4.67 13.35
CA ASP A 12 13.21 -3.31 13.69
C ASP A 12 12.97 -3.21 15.21
N ARG A 13 13.87 -2.52 15.91
CA ARG A 13 13.83 -2.34 17.37
C ARG A 13 13.15 -1.05 17.81
N THR A 14 12.56 -0.29 16.88
CA THR A 14 11.82 0.92 17.25
C THR A 14 10.66 0.57 18.19
N PRO A 15 10.37 1.36 19.23
CA PRO A 15 9.25 1.06 20.11
C PRO A 15 7.92 1.10 19.35
N LEU A 16 7.09 0.07 19.53
CA LEU A 16 5.76 -0.06 18.90
C LEU A 16 4.84 1.11 19.23
N THR A 17 5.10 1.87 20.30
CA THR A 17 4.32 3.05 20.67
C THR A 17 4.55 4.27 19.78
N THR A 18 5.66 4.34 19.03
CA THR A 18 6.17 5.63 18.49
C THR A 18 5.80 5.95 17.05
N GLY A 19 5.27 5.00 16.27
CA GLY A 19 4.96 5.21 14.85
C GLY A 19 6.22 5.38 13.98
N ARG A 20 7.40 5.32 14.60
CA ARG A 20 8.70 5.24 13.94
C ARG A 20 8.94 3.80 13.53
N VAL A 21 9.70 3.66 12.46
CA VAL A 21 10.06 2.40 11.83
C VAL A 21 11.52 2.49 11.44
N ASP A 22 12.28 1.43 11.70
CA ASP A 22 13.66 1.32 11.21
C ASP A 22 13.64 0.90 9.73
N VAL A 23 13.63 1.91 8.85
CA VAL A 23 13.58 1.74 7.39
C VAL A 23 14.79 0.96 6.88
N GLY A 24 15.99 1.26 7.38
CA GLY A 24 17.22 0.56 7.00
C GLY A 24 17.10 -0.93 7.32
N SER A 25 16.75 -1.28 8.55
CA SER A 25 16.56 -2.69 8.93
C SER A 25 15.56 -3.42 8.01
N ARG A 26 14.48 -2.77 7.53
CA ARG A 26 13.55 -3.40 6.57
C ARG A 26 14.12 -3.59 5.18
N ILE A 27 14.83 -2.60 4.65
CA ILE A 27 15.52 -2.71 3.36
C ILE A 27 16.52 -3.86 3.41
N GLY A 28 17.38 -3.86 4.43
CA GLY A 28 18.37 -4.90 4.64
C GLY A 28 17.76 -6.29 4.78
N TRP A 29 16.66 -6.40 5.53
CA TRP A 29 15.90 -7.64 5.70
C TRP A 29 15.26 -8.12 4.39
N LEU A 30 14.64 -7.25 3.59
CA LEU A 30 14.04 -7.62 2.30
C LEU A 30 15.11 -8.18 1.35
N LEU A 31 16.23 -7.47 1.18
CA LEU A 31 17.31 -7.93 0.30
C LEU A 31 17.90 -9.28 0.76
N ARG A 32 18.17 -9.40 2.07
CA ARG A 32 18.72 -10.63 2.64
C ARG A 32 17.73 -11.80 2.52
N SER A 33 16.46 -11.59 2.86
CA SER A 33 15.47 -12.66 2.88
C SER A 33 15.22 -13.24 1.50
N HIS A 34 15.09 -12.40 0.47
CA HIS A 34 14.99 -12.86 -0.93
C HIS A 34 16.21 -13.68 -1.34
N ARG A 35 17.42 -13.16 -1.05
CA ARG A 35 18.66 -13.87 -1.36
C ARG A 35 18.76 -15.23 -0.65
N VAL A 36 18.45 -15.28 0.65
CA VAL A 36 18.54 -16.50 1.46
C VAL A 36 17.52 -17.53 1.01
N LEU A 37 16.26 -17.12 0.76
CA LEU A 37 15.22 -18.04 0.32
C LEU A 37 15.47 -18.56 -1.11
N ALA A 38 16.12 -17.77 -1.96
CA ALA A 38 16.63 -18.22 -3.26
C ALA A 38 17.86 -19.17 -3.16
N GLY A 39 18.35 -19.48 -1.96
CA GLY A 39 19.51 -20.35 -1.74
C GLY A 39 20.85 -19.73 -2.18
N VAL A 40 20.93 -18.40 -2.32
CA VAL A 40 22.10 -17.70 -2.86
C VAL A 40 23.00 -17.21 -1.74
N GLY A 41 24.22 -17.76 -1.62
CA GLY A 41 25.24 -17.23 -0.71
C GLY A 41 25.78 -15.87 -1.17
N LEU A 42 26.32 -15.05 -0.25
CA LEU A 42 26.86 -13.70 -0.57
C LEU A 42 27.93 -13.70 -1.68
N ALA A 43 28.81 -14.71 -1.71
CA ALA A 43 29.83 -14.83 -2.76
C ALA A 43 29.22 -15.14 -4.13
N SER A 44 28.13 -15.91 -4.17
CA SER A 44 27.37 -16.14 -5.39
C SER A 44 26.63 -14.87 -5.82
N MET A 45 26.02 -14.16 -4.88
CA MET A 45 25.34 -12.89 -5.17
C MET A 45 26.29 -11.84 -5.73
N SER A 46 27.49 -11.71 -5.14
CA SER A 46 28.54 -10.81 -5.62
C SER A 46 28.92 -11.06 -7.08
N ARG A 47 29.02 -12.33 -7.49
CA ARG A 47 29.26 -12.70 -8.90
C ARG A 47 28.07 -12.34 -9.80
N ARG A 48 26.84 -12.72 -9.41
CA ARG A 48 25.64 -12.41 -10.20
C ARG A 48 25.45 -10.89 -10.37
N LEU A 49 25.72 -10.11 -9.34
CA LEU A 49 25.68 -8.64 -9.43
C LEU A 49 26.75 -8.09 -10.38
N ALA A 50 27.93 -8.70 -10.44
CA ALA A 50 28.94 -8.34 -11.43
C ALA A 50 28.48 -8.68 -12.86
N ASP A 51 27.82 -9.82 -13.06
CA ASP A 51 27.29 -10.26 -14.36
C ASP A 51 26.23 -9.30 -14.92
N VAL A 52 25.46 -8.64 -14.06
CA VAL A 52 24.49 -7.59 -14.43
C VAL A 52 25.05 -6.16 -14.37
N GLY A 53 26.38 -6.01 -14.28
CA GLY A 53 27.06 -4.71 -14.37
C GLY A 53 27.03 -3.86 -13.08
N VAL A 54 26.78 -4.47 -11.92
CA VAL A 54 26.77 -3.81 -10.60
C VAL A 54 27.76 -4.48 -9.64
N PRO A 55 29.08 -4.46 -9.93
CA PRO A 55 30.07 -5.19 -9.14
C PRO A 55 30.15 -4.67 -7.69
N ARG A 56 29.99 -5.59 -6.72
CA ARG A 56 30.10 -5.32 -5.28
C ARG A 56 30.74 -6.50 -4.57
N GLY A 57 31.73 -6.22 -3.72
CA GLY A 57 32.40 -7.25 -2.91
C GLY A 57 31.53 -7.80 -1.78
N VAL A 58 31.81 -9.03 -1.33
CA VAL A 58 31.05 -9.74 -0.27
C VAL A 58 30.91 -8.92 1.01
N SER A 59 31.99 -8.25 1.46
CA SER A 59 31.93 -7.42 2.68
C SER A 59 31.01 -6.21 2.51
N ALA A 60 30.98 -5.60 1.31
CA ALA A 60 30.10 -4.48 1.03
C ALA A 60 28.63 -4.92 1.02
N LEU A 61 28.33 -6.06 0.40
CA LEU A 61 26.99 -6.64 0.40
C LEU A 61 26.51 -7.01 1.79
N SER A 62 27.36 -7.66 2.60
CA SER A 62 27.04 -7.95 4.01
C SER A 62 26.79 -6.68 4.82
N GLY A 63 27.57 -5.62 4.57
CA GLY A 63 27.35 -4.30 5.18
C GLY A 63 26.02 -3.67 4.78
N LEU A 64 25.71 -3.71 3.48
CA LEU A 64 24.47 -3.19 2.92
C LEU A 64 23.24 -3.92 3.44
N GLU A 65 23.26 -5.26 3.47
CA GLU A 65 22.16 -6.04 4.05
C GLU A 65 21.96 -5.77 5.55
N ARG A 66 23.03 -5.44 6.28
CA ARG A 66 22.93 -5.19 7.73
C ARG A 66 22.41 -3.80 8.05
N ARG A 67 22.89 -2.78 7.32
CA ARG A 67 22.51 -1.37 7.54
C ARG A 67 21.23 -0.99 6.80
N GLY A 68 20.96 -1.65 5.69
CA GLY A 68 19.88 -1.30 4.78
C GLY A 68 20.08 0.02 4.07
N ASP A 69 21.31 0.27 3.61
CA ASP A 69 21.61 1.45 2.81
C ASP A 69 20.73 1.43 1.55
N ARG A 70 20.07 2.54 1.22
CA ARG A 70 19.26 2.64 0.01
C ARG A 70 20.17 3.00 -1.16
N ASN A 71 20.38 2.01 -2.04
CA ASN A 71 21.10 2.20 -3.29
C ASN A 71 20.29 1.57 -4.42
N GLY A 72 19.63 2.41 -5.22
CA GLY A 72 18.75 1.95 -6.29
C GLY A 72 19.45 1.04 -7.28
N ARG A 73 20.65 1.40 -7.75
CA ARG A 73 21.38 0.58 -8.71
C ARG A 73 21.63 -0.84 -8.20
N ILE A 74 21.95 -1.00 -6.92
CA ILE A 74 22.13 -2.32 -6.30
C ILE A 74 20.79 -3.04 -6.16
N ILE A 75 19.73 -2.37 -5.73
CA ILE A 75 18.40 -2.98 -5.57
C ILE A 75 17.87 -3.52 -6.91
N ASP A 76 17.96 -2.74 -7.98
CA ASP A 76 17.60 -3.19 -9.35
C ASP A 76 18.52 -4.34 -9.80
N GLY A 77 19.80 -4.31 -9.44
CA GLY A 77 20.72 -5.42 -9.65
C GLY A 77 20.34 -6.68 -8.87
N TYR A 78 19.76 -6.56 -7.67
CA TYR A 78 19.23 -7.68 -6.90
C TYR A 78 18.05 -8.34 -7.62
N GLU A 79 17.12 -7.54 -8.14
CA GLU A 79 15.99 -8.03 -8.92
C GLU A 79 16.48 -8.84 -10.12
N GLN A 80 17.42 -8.29 -10.90
CA GLN A 80 17.97 -8.99 -12.07
C GLN A 80 18.74 -10.27 -11.68
N ALA A 81 19.59 -10.20 -10.65
CA ALA A 81 20.42 -11.34 -10.20
C ALA A 81 19.61 -12.49 -9.57
N LEU A 82 18.41 -12.19 -9.08
CA LEU A 82 17.47 -13.16 -8.50
C LEU A 82 16.29 -13.47 -9.44
N GLU A 83 16.32 -12.95 -10.68
CA GLU A 83 15.27 -13.15 -11.69
C GLU A 83 13.88 -12.72 -11.20
N LEU A 84 13.82 -11.68 -10.38
CA LEU A 84 12.57 -11.08 -9.93
C LEU A 84 12.03 -10.12 -10.99
N ALA A 85 10.72 -9.91 -10.99
CA ALA A 85 10.08 -8.93 -11.86
C ALA A 85 10.64 -7.50 -11.57
N PRO A 86 10.92 -6.69 -12.61
CA PRO A 86 11.41 -5.34 -12.40
C PRO A 86 10.51 -4.51 -11.48
N GLY A 87 11.09 -3.91 -10.45
CA GLY A 87 10.37 -3.11 -9.46
C GLY A 87 9.79 -3.88 -8.28
N SER A 88 9.88 -5.22 -8.24
CA SER A 88 9.32 -6.04 -7.14
C SER A 88 9.94 -5.78 -5.78
N LEU A 89 11.21 -5.35 -5.73
CA LEU A 89 11.92 -4.90 -4.53
C LEU A 89 12.01 -3.38 -4.49
N ARG A 90 12.38 -2.79 -5.62
CA ARG A 90 12.68 -1.37 -5.73
C ARG A 90 11.47 -0.51 -5.41
N ALA A 91 10.30 -0.83 -5.95
CA ALA A 91 9.11 0.00 -5.73
C ALA A 91 8.59 -0.09 -4.28
N PRO A 92 8.48 -1.27 -3.65
CA PRO A 92 8.14 -1.32 -2.23
C PRO A 92 9.15 -0.62 -1.32
N ILE A 93 10.45 -0.69 -1.62
CA ILE A 93 11.49 0.07 -0.89
C ILE A 93 11.32 1.58 -1.10
N ASP A 94 11.10 2.04 -2.33
CA ASP A 94 10.87 3.46 -2.62
C ASP A 94 9.60 3.96 -1.91
N MET A 95 8.53 3.17 -1.89
CA MET A 95 7.28 3.49 -1.18
C MET A 95 7.50 3.56 0.34
N LEU A 96 8.24 2.61 0.93
CA LEU A 96 8.64 2.64 2.34
C LEU A 96 9.40 3.93 2.66
N CYS A 97 10.37 4.30 1.83
CA CYS A 97 11.18 5.49 2.04
C CYS A 97 10.42 6.82 1.85
N ARG A 98 9.36 6.83 1.04
CA ARG A 98 8.51 8.02 0.85
C ARG A 98 7.56 8.28 2.01
N ASN A 99 7.12 7.22 2.68
CA ASN A 99 6.07 7.29 3.69
C ASN A 99 6.61 7.35 5.14
N LEU A 100 7.95 7.43 5.34
CA LEU A 100 8.58 7.47 6.65
C LEU A 100 9.67 8.55 6.74
N ARG A 101 9.64 9.33 7.82
CA ARG A 101 10.54 10.46 8.07
C ARG A 101 12.03 10.11 8.05
N ASP A 102 12.41 9.01 8.71
CA ASP A 102 13.81 8.65 8.95
C ASP A 102 14.37 7.72 7.84
N ALA A 103 13.82 7.82 6.63
CA ALA A 103 14.23 6.98 5.51
C ALA A 103 15.64 7.35 5.00
N PRO A 104 16.49 6.36 4.67
CA PRO A 104 17.77 6.61 4.04
C PRO A 104 17.60 7.27 2.66
N VAL A 105 18.48 8.22 2.37
CA VAL A 105 18.61 8.83 1.04
C VAL A 105 19.07 7.76 0.05
N ASP A 106 18.62 7.87 -1.20
CA ASP A 106 19.11 6.99 -2.25
C ASP A 106 20.46 7.46 -2.76
N ASP A 107 21.52 6.70 -2.45
CA ASP A 107 22.90 7.05 -2.82
C ASP A 107 23.16 6.97 -4.32
N GLU A 108 22.42 6.12 -5.04
CA GLU A 108 22.65 5.86 -6.46
C GLU A 108 21.33 5.48 -7.15
N PRO A 109 20.49 6.48 -7.53
CA PRO A 109 19.24 6.26 -8.22
C PRO A 109 19.45 5.45 -9.50
N SER A 110 18.63 4.42 -9.69
CA SER A 110 18.95 3.28 -10.56
C SER A 110 18.81 3.49 -12.07
N THR A 111 18.45 4.68 -12.54
CA THR A 111 18.18 4.91 -13.96
C THR A 111 19.09 6.02 -14.48
N PRO A 112 20.18 5.69 -15.20
CA PRO A 112 20.88 6.71 -15.97
C PRO A 112 19.89 7.28 -17.00
N PRO A 113 19.91 8.61 -17.24
CA PRO A 113 19.06 9.21 -18.24
C PRO A 113 19.40 8.65 -19.63
N PRO A 114 18.42 8.52 -20.55
CA PRO A 114 18.68 8.11 -21.92
C PRO A 114 19.76 8.99 -22.57
N VAL A 115 20.71 8.38 -23.28
CA VAL A 115 21.81 9.15 -23.91
C VAL A 115 21.44 9.72 -25.27
N ASP A 116 20.46 9.11 -25.94
CA ASP A 116 19.99 9.51 -27.27
C ASP A 116 18.46 9.33 -27.43
N LEU A 117 17.96 9.76 -28.59
CA LEU A 117 16.52 9.70 -28.90
C LEU A 117 16.02 8.26 -29.00
N ARG A 118 16.85 7.32 -29.48
CA ARG A 118 16.44 5.92 -29.63
C ARG A 118 16.22 5.27 -28.26
N GLU A 119 17.09 5.56 -27.29
CA GLU A 119 16.90 5.09 -25.92
C GLU A 119 15.70 5.74 -25.24
N PHE A 120 15.42 7.01 -25.54
CA PHE A 120 14.22 7.69 -25.05
C PHE A 120 12.94 7.09 -25.66
N ASP A 121 12.91 6.85 -26.97
CA ASP A 121 11.79 6.21 -27.66
C ASP A 121 11.52 4.82 -27.07
N ALA A 122 12.56 4.03 -26.80
CA ALA A 122 12.45 2.72 -26.15
C ALA A 122 11.95 2.76 -24.68
N VAL A 123 11.87 3.95 -24.05
CA VAL A 123 11.22 4.13 -22.74
C VAL A 123 9.72 4.38 -22.92
N VAL A 124 9.32 5.08 -23.98
CA VAL A 124 7.95 5.55 -24.20
C VAL A 124 7.12 4.56 -25.01
N GLU A 125 7.72 3.88 -26.00
CA GLU A 125 7.03 2.94 -26.90
C GLU A 125 6.18 1.87 -26.19
N PRO A 126 6.63 1.22 -25.10
CA PRO A 126 5.82 0.21 -24.42
C PRO A 126 4.49 0.74 -23.90
N LEU A 127 4.43 2.02 -23.50
CA LEU A 127 3.22 2.63 -22.95
C LEU A 127 2.12 2.81 -24.02
N TRP A 128 2.49 2.91 -25.30
CA TRP A 128 1.53 3.00 -26.40
C TRP A 128 1.11 1.63 -26.96
N SER A 129 1.81 0.57 -26.58
CA SER A 129 1.52 -0.79 -27.03
C SER A 129 0.32 -1.44 -26.33
N GLY A 130 -0.24 -0.77 -25.31
CA GLY A 130 -1.52 -1.08 -24.69
C GLY A 130 -1.49 -2.06 -23.52
N SER A 131 -0.32 -2.49 -23.05
CA SER A 131 -0.18 -3.31 -21.84
C SER A 131 1.18 -3.14 -21.14
N PRO A 132 1.55 -1.91 -20.75
CA PRO A 132 2.81 -1.67 -20.03
C PRO A 132 2.83 -2.39 -18.68
N SER A 133 3.94 -3.04 -18.39
CA SER A 133 4.26 -3.58 -17.06
C SER A 133 4.49 -2.47 -16.04
N GLY A 134 4.37 -2.79 -14.75
CA GLY A 134 4.71 -1.86 -13.67
C GLY A 134 6.16 -1.34 -13.76
N GLY A 135 7.09 -2.19 -14.18
CA GLY A 135 8.49 -1.81 -14.40
C GLY A 135 8.68 -0.77 -15.51
N GLU A 136 7.91 -0.87 -16.60
CA GLU A 136 7.93 0.08 -17.71
C GLU A 136 7.37 1.44 -17.29
N TRP A 137 6.26 1.46 -16.55
CA TRP A 137 5.72 2.68 -15.94
C TRP A 137 6.72 3.36 -15.02
N LEU A 138 7.37 2.58 -14.15
CA LEU A 138 8.36 3.10 -13.21
C LEU A 138 9.59 3.66 -13.93
N ARG A 139 10.08 2.98 -14.96
CA ARG A 139 11.19 3.46 -15.79
C ARG A 139 10.84 4.77 -16.50
N TRP A 140 9.66 4.85 -17.11
CA TRP A 140 9.17 6.07 -17.75
C TRP A 140 9.08 7.24 -16.79
N ALA A 141 8.44 7.05 -15.63
CA ALA A 141 8.29 8.08 -14.61
C ALA A 141 9.65 8.62 -14.14
N ARG A 142 10.65 7.75 -13.95
CA ARG A 142 12.01 8.17 -13.55
C ARG A 142 12.72 8.97 -14.64
N VAL A 143 12.57 8.57 -15.90
CA VAL A 143 13.17 9.31 -17.02
C VAL A 143 12.55 10.70 -17.12
N LEU A 144 11.23 10.82 -17.04
CA LEU A 144 10.55 12.12 -17.09
C LEU A 144 10.81 12.99 -15.85
N ALA A 145 10.97 12.39 -14.67
CA ALA A 145 11.28 13.13 -13.46
C ALA A 145 12.76 13.50 -13.33
N SER A 146 13.65 12.88 -14.11
CA SER A 146 15.06 13.26 -14.13
C SER A 146 15.20 14.65 -14.77
N ALA A 147 15.64 15.63 -13.98
CA ALA A 147 15.92 16.98 -14.47
C ALA A 147 16.94 16.88 -15.61
N GLY A 148 16.51 17.12 -16.85
CA GLY A 148 17.33 16.78 -18.01
C GLY A 148 16.77 17.22 -19.36
N ARG A 149 17.40 16.71 -20.41
CA ARG A 149 17.13 17.03 -21.82
C ARG A 149 15.77 16.49 -22.32
N TRP A 150 15.22 15.51 -21.63
CA TRP A 150 14.07 14.73 -22.09
C TRP A 150 12.80 15.17 -21.38
N GLY A 151 11.76 15.42 -22.17
CA GLY A 151 10.44 15.76 -21.68
C GLY A 151 9.42 15.62 -22.79
N LEU A 152 8.17 15.37 -22.40
CA LEU A 152 7.02 15.31 -23.27
C LEU A 152 6.07 16.49 -22.98
N PRO A 153 5.39 17.05 -23.99
CA PRO A 153 4.33 18.02 -23.76
C PRO A 153 3.23 17.46 -22.84
N THR A 154 2.63 18.28 -21.98
CA THR A 154 1.59 17.81 -21.03
C THR A 154 0.43 17.11 -21.73
N ARG A 155 -0.01 17.61 -22.89
CA ARG A 155 -1.04 16.97 -23.73
C ARG A 155 -0.75 15.51 -24.14
N VAL A 156 0.52 15.09 -24.09
CA VAL A 156 0.95 13.70 -24.34
C VAL A 156 1.01 12.91 -23.03
N VAL A 157 1.41 13.55 -21.94
CA VAL A 157 1.57 12.92 -20.62
C VAL A 157 0.23 12.75 -19.90
N GLU A 158 -0.70 13.69 -20.03
CA GLU A 158 -2.04 13.68 -19.42
C GLU A 158 -2.79 12.35 -19.61
N PRO A 159 -2.98 11.82 -20.84
CA PRO A 159 -3.66 10.53 -21.03
C PRO A 159 -2.89 9.36 -20.40
N LEU A 160 -1.55 9.37 -20.44
CA LEU A 160 -0.73 8.32 -19.84
C LEU A 160 -0.81 8.33 -18.30
N VAL A 161 -0.86 9.50 -17.69
CA VAL A 161 -1.03 9.65 -16.24
C VAL A 161 -2.43 9.21 -15.81
N ALA A 162 -3.46 9.54 -16.59
CA ALA A 162 -4.82 9.09 -16.33
C ALA A 162 -4.92 7.54 -16.41
N GLU A 163 -4.35 6.94 -17.46
CA GLU A 163 -4.27 5.48 -17.60
C GLU A 163 -3.50 4.85 -16.44
N LEU A 164 -2.30 5.32 -16.15
CA LEU A 164 -1.49 4.84 -15.02
C LEU A 164 -2.24 4.93 -13.68
N LEU A 165 -2.98 6.01 -13.44
CA LEU A 165 -3.80 6.17 -12.25
C LEU A 165 -4.94 5.15 -12.19
N HIS A 166 -5.65 4.95 -13.31
CA HIS A 166 -6.70 3.92 -13.42
C HIS A 166 -6.14 2.51 -13.23
N GLU A 167 -4.94 2.22 -13.76
CA GLU A 167 -4.25 0.97 -13.50
C GLU A 167 -3.85 0.81 -12.04
N MET A 168 -3.33 1.86 -11.39
CA MET A 168 -2.90 1.80 -10.00
C MET A 168 -4.05 1.42 -9.06
N VAL A 169 -5.23 2.02 -9.22
CA VAL A 169 -6.36 1.76 -8.31
C VAL A 169 -6.95 0.35 -8.45
N ARG A 170 -6.72 -0.32 -9.58
CA ARG A 170 -7.09 -1.73 -9.82
C ARG A 170 -5.90 -2.69 -9.73
N SER A 171 -4.73 -2.20 -9.31
CA SER A 171 -3.52 -3.02 -9.20
C SER A 171 -3.45 -3.78 -7.89
N VAL A 172 -2.86 -4.97 -7.96
CA VAL A 172 -2.62 -5.86 -6.82
C VAL A 172 -1.14 -6.23 -6.73
N GLY A 173 -0.66 -6.48 -5.50
CA GLY A 173 0.70 -6.93 -5.24
C GLY A 173 1.78 -5.98 -5.77
N PRO A 174 2.86 -6.52 -6.37
CA PRO A 174 3.94 -5.71 -6.92
C PRO A 174 3.51 -4.69 -7.99
N ALA A 175 2.44 -4.97 -8.74
CA ALA A 175 1.89 -4.06 -9.74
C ALA A 175 1.36 -2.76 -9.12
N PHE A 176 0.81 -2.83 -7.91
CA PHE A 176 0.38 -1.65 -7.16
C PHE A 176 1.59 -0.78 -6.79
N ALA A 177 2.61 -1.40 -6.19
CA ALA A 177 3.78 -0.66 -5.69
C ALA A 177 4.52 0.07 -6.82
N THR A 178 4.72 -0.58 -7.96
CA THR A 178 5.40 0.00 -9.13
C THR A 178 4.66 1.21 -9.70
N ARG A 179 3.33 1.09 -9.88
CA ARG A 179 2.50 2.20 -10.39
C ARG A 179 2.33 3.33 -9.39
N TYR A 180 2.19 3.01 -8.10
CA TYR A 180 2.23 4.01 -7.02
C TYR A 180 3.54 4.79 -7.09
N VAL A 181 4.70 4.11 -7.14
CA VAL A 181 5.99 4.80 -7.19
C VAL A 181 6.17 5.58 -8.48
N ALA A 182 5.65 5.10 -9.61
CA ALA A 182 5.65 5.86 -10.86
C ALA A 182 4.86 7.19 -10.71
N LEU A 183 3.62 7.14 -10.22
CA LEU A 183 2.78 8.33 -10.01
C LEU A 183 3.39 9.30 -9.01
N THR A 184 3.89 8.81 -7.87
CA THR A 184 4.54 9.66 -6.86
C THR A 184 5.89 10.22 -7.30
N THR A 185 6.55 9.58 -8.26
CA THR A 185 7.75 10.12 -8.92
C THR A 185 7.38 11.27 -9.84
N LEU A 186 6.34 11.11 -10.66
CA LEU A 186 5.81 12.18 -11.51
C LEU A 186 5.23 13.33 -10.69
N ARG A 187 4.54 13.04 -9.58
CA ARG A 187 3.96 14.05 -8.69
C ARG A 187 5.00 15.05 -8.18
N ARG A 188 6.23 14.58 -7.95
CA ARG A 188 7.38 15.35 -7.45
C ARG A 188 8.28 15.90 -8.56
N SER A 189 7.80 15.90 -9.80
CA SER A 189 8.50 16.42 -10.97
C SER A 189 7.75 17.62 -11.56
N ASP A 190 8.23 18.12 -12.71
CA ASP A 190 7.56 19.18 -13.48
C ASP A 190 6.14 18.76 -13.96
N TYR A 191 5.82 17.46 -13.94
CA TYR A 191 4.49 16.93 -14.24
C TYR A 191 3.55 16.86 -13.02
N GLY A 192 3.95 17.45 -11.88
CA GLY A 192 3.21 17.36 -10.63
C GLY A 192 1.76 17.83 -10.73
N GLY A 193 1.50 18.91 -11.47
CA GLY A 193 0.14 19.41 -11.72
C GLY A 193 -0.72 18.44 -12.53
N VAL A 194 -0.15 17.76 -13.53
CA VAL A 194 -0.87 16.76 -14.33
C VAL A 194 -1.33 15.59 -13.46
N VAL A 195 -0.47 15.12 -12.54
CA VAL A 195 -0.84 14.06 -11.59
C VAL A 195 -1.90 14.53 -10.60
N GLU A 196 -1.77 15.75 -10.08
CA GLU A 196 -2.78 16.33 -9.17
C GLU A 196 -4.16 16.43 -9.85
N ASP A 197 -4.21 16.93 -11.08
CA ASP A 197 -5.45 17.06 -11.85
C ASP A 197 -6.10 15.69 -12.14
N ALA A 198 -5.28 14.68 -12.47
CA ALA A 198 -5.76 13.31 -12.67
C ALA A 198 -6.38 12.73 -11.38
N VAL A 199 -5.75 12.93 -10.22
CA VAL A 199 -6.29 12.47 -8.94
C VAL A 199 -7.59 13.20 -8.60
N ARG A 200 -7.64 14.53 -8.79
CA ARG A 200 -8.86 15.32 -8.58
C ARG A 200 -10.01 14.84 -9.48
N SER A 201 -9.72 14.58 -10.75
CA SER A 201 -10.68 14.06 -11.73
C SER A 201 -11.22 12.70 -11.31
N LEU A 202 -10.35 11.78 -10.89
CA LEU A 202 -10.77 10.45 -10.44
C LEU A 202 -11.67 10.54 -9.20
N VAL A 203 -11.29 11.32 -8.19
CA VAL A 203 -12.09 11.51 -6.96
C VAL A 203 -13.43 12.19 -7.24
N ALA A 204 -13.51 13.04 -8.27
CA ALA A 204 -14.75 13.69 -8.69
C ALA A 204 -15.65 12.80 -9.55
N THR A 205 -15.16 11.65 -10.03
CA THR A 205 -15.92 10.73 -10.87
C THR A 205 -16.88 9.91 -10.00
N PRO A 206 -18.21 9.99 -10.19
CA PRO A 206 -19.15 9.24 -9.37
C PRO A 206 -18.94 7.73 -9.48
N GLY A 207 -19.01 7.01 -8.36
CA GLY A 207 -18.89 5.56 -8.32
C GLY A 207 -17.44 5.05 -8.25
N THR A 208 -16.43 5.93 -8.22
CA THR A 208 -15.02 5.55 -8.05
C THR A 208 -14.54 5.55 -6.61
N GLU A 209 -15.37 6.02 -5.67
CA GLU A 209 -14.99 6.30 -4.29
C GLU A 209 -14.32 5.11 -3.58
N PRO A 210 -14.82 3.85 -3.69
CA PRO A 210 -14.24 2.71 -2.99
C PRO A 210 -12.79 2.39 -3.37
N PHE A 211 -12.44 2.61 -4.63
CA PHE A 211 -11.12 2.27 -5.17
C PHE A 211 -10.22 3.50 -5.37
N ALA A 212 -10.76 4.72 -5.31
CA ALA A 212 -9.98 5.97 -5.34
C ALA A 212 -9.26 6.29 -4.01
N VAL A 213 -9.46 5.50 -2.95
CA VAL A 213 -8.88 5.72 -1.60
C VAL A 213 -7.36 5.93 -1.65
N ASN A 214 -6.65 5.11 -2.43
CA ASN A 214 -5.20 5.18 -2.57
C ASN A 214 -4.73 6.28 -3.54
N ALA A 215 -5.61 6.87 -4.34
CA ALA A 215 -5.25 7.98 -5.21
C ALA A 215 -4.97 9.27 -4.41
N LEU A 216 -5.65 9.45 -3.28
CA LEU A 216 -5.47 10.63 -2.43
C LEU A 216 -4.06 10.71 -1.82
N THR A 217 -3.42 9.57 -1.53
CA THR A 217 -2.05 9.57 -1.01
C THR A 217 -1.03 10.02 -2.05
N ILE A 218 -1.31 9.81 -3.35
CA ILE A 218 -0.50 10.34 -4.45
C ILE A 218 -0.52 11.87 -4.43
N ALA A 219 -1.69 12.49 -4.24
CA ALA A 219 -1.81 13.95 -4.33
C ALA A 219 -0.91 14.68 -3.31
N VAL A 220 -0.73 14.09 -2.12
CA VAL A 220 0.00 14.69 -0.99
C VAL A 220 1.51 14.40 -0.98
N GLU A 221 2.06 13.72 -1.98
CA GLU A 221 3.51 13.41 -2.02
C GLU A 221 4.40 14.64 -2.26
N GLU A 222 3.82 15.76 -2.71
CA GLU A 222 4.45 17.08 -2.72
C GLU A 222 3.45 18.10 -2.16
N PRO A 223 3.32 18.19 -0.82
CA PRO A 223 2.22 18.91 -0.20
C PRO A 223 2.38 20.41 -0.39
N THR A 224 1.42 21.02 -1.07
CA THR A 224 1.22 22.48 -1.07
C THR A 224 0.06 22.83 -0.12
N PRO A 225 0.01 24.06 0.44
CA PRO A 225 -1.12 24.47 1.27
C PRO A 225 -2.48 24.29 0.58
N GLN A 226 -2.54 24.47 -0.73
CA GLN A 226 -3.76 24.29 -1.54
C GLN A 226 -4.18 22.83 -1.65
N VAL A 227 -3.22 21.91 -1.88
CA VAL A 227 -3.48 20.47 -1.91
C VAL A 227 -3.94 19.99 -0.55
N VAL A 228 -3.25 20.40 0.53
CA VAL A 228 -3.62 20.01 1.89
C VAL A 228 -4.99 20.53 2.28
N ALA A 229 -5.31 21.79 1.96
CA ALA A 229 -6.63 22.35 2.21
C ALA A 229 -7.73 21.60 1.43
N TRP A 230 -7.46 21.24 0.18
CA TRP A 230 -8.39 20.42 -0.61
C TRP A 230 -8.60 19.04 0.03
N VAL A 231 -7.54 18.30 0.35
CA VAL A 231 -7.65 16.97 0.99
C VAL A 231 -8.34 17.07 2.35
N ALA A 232 -8.04 18.11 3.15
CA ALA A 232 -8.71 18.35 4.42
C ALA A 232 -10.22 18.60 4.24
N SER A 233 -10.62 19.33 3.19
CA SER A 233 -12.05 19.56 2.90
C SER A 233 -12.82 18.27 2.58
N LEU A 234 -12.13 17.25 2.05
CA LEU A 234 -12.71 15.92 1.78
C LEU A 234 -13.05 15.13 3.05
N LEU A 235 -12.60 15.56 4.24
CA LEU A 235 -13.01 14.94 5.50
C LEU A 235 -14.51 15.06 5.78
N SER A 236 -15.19 16.02 5.13
CA SER A 236 -16.65 16.19 5.21
C SER A 236 -17.39 15.59 4.00
N HIS A 237 -16.72 14.78 3.18
CA HIS A 237 -17.32 14.17 2.00
C HIS A 237 -18.42 13.15 2.39
N PRO A 238 -19.53 13.04 1.63
CA PRO A 238 -20.61 12.10 1.96
C PRO A 238 -20.20 10.63 1.88
N SER A 239 -19.26 10.28 1.00
CA SER A 239 -18.69 8.93 0.92
C SER A 239 -17.63 8.71 1.98
N GLU A 240 -17.81 7.69 2.83
CA GLU A 240 -16.86 7.30 3.88
C GLU A 240 -15.51 6.81 3.33
N TRP A 241 -15.48 6.33 2.09
CA TRP A 241 -14.27 5.92 1.39
C TRP A 241 -13.36 7.10 1.09
N VAL A 242 -13.94 8.19 0.60
CA VAL A 242 -13.22 9.45 0.37
C VAL A 242 -12.71 10.03 1.68
N VAL A 243 -13.51 10.00 2.74
CA VAL A 243 -13.05 10.43 4.08
C VAL A 243 -11.91 9.56 4.59
N THR A 244 -11.98 8.25 4.38
CA THR A 244 -10.92 7.30 4.75
C THR A 244 -9.63 7.59 4.00
N GLY A 245 -9.67 7.80 2.68
CA GLY A 245 -8.49 8.15 1.88
C GLY A 245 -7.90 9.52 2.25
N ALA A 246 -8.76 10.51 2.52
CA ALA A 246 -8.32 11.83 2.98
C ALA A 246 -7.65 11.76 4.37
N SER A 247 -8.29 11.03 5.30
CA SER A 247 -7.74 10.76 6.63
C SER A 247 -6.39 10.05 6.54
N TYR A 248 -6.28 9.02 5.70
CA TYR A 248 -5.02 8.31 5.48
C TYR A 248 -3.92 9.24 4.93
N SER A 249 -4.22 10.03 3.91
CA SER A 249 -3.28 10.98 3.30
C SER A 249 -2.73 12.00 4.31
N LEU A 250 -3.60 12.55 5.16
CA LEU A 250 -3.19 13.47 6.22
C LEU A 250 -2.38 12.79 7.32
N GLN A 251 -2.71 11.54 7.68
CA GLN A 251 -1.88 10.75 8.59
C GLN A 251 -0.48 10.52 8.02
N THR A 252 -0.35 10.28 6.71
CA THR A 252 0.97 10.14 6.05
C THR A 252 1.79 11.40 6.20
N LEU A 253 1.21 12.58 5.91
CA LEU A 253 1.88 13.88 6.08
C LEU A 253 2.37 14.12 7.51
N ARG A 254 1.63 13.62 8.50
CA ARG A 254 2.07 13.63 9.90
C ARG A 254 3.29 12.76 10.14
N VAL A 255 3.29 11.53 9.61
CA VAL A 255 4.36 10.56 9.81
C VAL A 255 5.68 11.04 9.21
N VAL A 256 5.63 11.71 8.05
CA VAL A 256 6.83 12.29 7.40
C VAL A 256 7.18 13.70 7.90
N ASP A 257 6.38 14.26 8.80
CA ASP A 257 6.57 15.61 9.37
C ASP A 257 6.62 16.72 8.29
N ALA A 258 5.76 16.62 7.28
CA ALA A 258 5.85 17.44 6.07
C ALA A 258 5.16 18.82 6.16
N LEU A 259 4.42 19.09 7.25
CA LEU A 259 3.61 20.31 7.39
C LEU A 259 4.03 21.12 8.62
N ASP A 260 3.95 22.43 8.48
CA ASP A 260 4.09 23.39 9.58
C ASP A 260 2.82 23.48 10.46
N GLU A 261 2.94 24.20 11.58
CA GLU A 261 1.84 24.37 12.53
C GLU A 261 0.63 25.09 11.93
N GLU A 262 0.84 26.09 11.06
CA GLU A 262 -0.24 26.86 10.43
C GLU A 262 -1.08 25.97 9.50
N THR A 263 -0.42 25.11 8.71
CA THR A 263 -1.10 24.17 7.83
C THR A 263 -1.84 23.10 8.63
N TRP A 264 -1.30 22.64 9.77
CA TRP A 264 -2.03 21.74 10.67
C TRP A 264 -3.29 22.37 11.26
N ALA A 265 -3.26 23.66 11.57
CA ALA A 265 -4.44 24.38 12.04
C ALA A 265 -5.56 24.43 10.99
N VAL A 266 -5.24 24.40 9.68
CA VAL A 266 -6.24 24.23 8.61
C VAL A 266 -6.89 22.85 8.71
N VAL A 267 -6.07 21.81 8.85
CA VAL A 267 -6.55 20.42 8.97
C VAL A 267 -7.46 20.25 10.20
N GLY A 268 -7.05 20.76 11.36
CA GLY A 268 -7.82 20.62 12.59
C GLY A 268 -9.19 21.31 12.53
N ARG A 269 -9.31 22.45 11.82
CA ARG A 269 -10.63 23.07 11.56
C ARG A 269 -11.57 22.15 10.79
N GLU A 270 -11.08 21.49 9.73
CA GLU A 270 -11.88 20.55 8.95
C GLU A 270 -12.17 19.25 9.72
N VAL A 271 -11.27 18.78 10.58
CA VAL A 271 -11.54 17.64 11.49
C VAL A 271 -12.71 17.97 12.44
N VAL A 272 -12.73 19.15 13.05
CA VAL A 272 -13.85 19.57 13.93
C VAL A 272 -15.16 19.60 13.14
N ARG A 273 -15.14 20.20 11.93
CA ARG A 273 -16.32 20.29 11.06
C ARG A 273 -16.85 18.90 10.69
N ALA A 274 -15.97 18.02 10.21
CA ALA A 274 -16.31 16.67 9.80
C ALA A 274 -16.85 15.84 10.97
N HIS A 275 -16.21 15.93 12.14
CA HIS A 275 -16.61 15.18 13.33
C HIS A 275 -18.00 15.57 13.85
N ARG A 276 -18.38 16.85 13.72
CA ARG A 276 -19.72 17.35 14.04
C ARG A 276 -20.79 16.82 13.11
N ALA A 277 -20.47 16.63 11.83
CA ALA A 277 -21.40 16.08 10.84
C ALA A 277 -21.49 14.54 10.92
N ALA A 278 -20.41 13.88 11.33
CA ALA A 278 -20.35 12.42 11.38
C ALA A 278 -21.19 11.81 12.51
N THR A 279 -21.98 10.80 12.18
CA THR A 279 -22.67 9.95 13.16
C THR A 279 -21.65 9.16 13.97
N GLY A 280 -21.77 9.19 15.30
CA GLY A 280 -20.91 8.42 16.20
C GLY A 280 -20.99 6.91 15.91
N GLY A 281 -19.85 6.22 15.96
CA GLY A 281 -19.76 4.79 15.63
C GLY A 281 -19.78 4.46 14.14
N SER A 282 -19.92 5.44 13.23
CA SER A 282 -19.75 5.24 11.78
C SER A 282 -18.28 4.97 11.41
N ALA A 283 -18.03 4.41 10.21
CA ALA A 283 -16.65 4.27 9.72
C ALA A 283 -15.98 5.64 9.52
N THR A 284 -16.73 6.63 9.02
CA THR A 284 -16.31 8.04 8.97
C THR A 284 -15.82 8.55 10.32
N SER A 285 -16.60 8.38 11.39
CA SER A 285 -16.23 8.83 12.73
C SER A 285 -14.98 8.11 13.28
N ARG A 286 -14.81 6.81 12.97
CA ARG A 286 -13.58 6.06 13.27
C ARG A 286 -12.36 6.60 12.50
N ALA A 287 -12.51 6.88 11.20
CA ALA A 287 -11.43 7.42 10.37
C ALA A 287 -10.97 8.80 10.87
N LEU A 288 -11.91 9.66 11.29
CA LEU A 288 -11.62 10.96 11.90
C LEU A 288 -10.95 10.82 13.27
N THR A 289 -11.41 9.87 14.09
CA THR A 289 -10.79 9.57 15.38
C THR A 289 -9.33 9.13 15.21
N THR A 290 -9.07 8.24 14.25
CA THR A 290 -7.70 7.81 13.95
C THR A 290 -6.82 8.99 13.53
N LEU A 291 -7.29 9.85 12.62
CA LEU A 291 -6.57 11.07 12.23
C LEU A 291 -6.28 11.97 13.44
N LEU A 292 -7.29 12.25 14.26
CA LEU A 292 -7.15 13.07 15.46
C LEU A 292 -6.05 12.55 16.40
N ARG A 293 -5.96 11.23 16.59
CA ARG A 293 -4.92 10.61 17.44
C ARG A 293 -3.50 10.84 16.90
N THR A 294 -3.36 11.04 15.59
CA THR A 294 -2.07 11.31 14.94
C THR A 294 -1.67 12.78 14.89
N LEU A 295 -2.62 13.72 14.98
CA LEU A 295 -2.34 15.16 14.91
C LEU A 295 -1.23 15.60 15.89
N PRO A 296 -0.48 16.68 15.57
CA PRO A 296 0.46 17.28 16.50
C PRO A 296 -0.17 17.55 17.88
N ALA A 297 0.60 17.41 18.95
CA ALA A 297 0.04 17.45 20.30
C ALA A 297 -0.68 18.77 20.65
N THR A 298 -0.24 19.89 20.08
CA THR A 298 -0.92 21.19 20.21
C THR A 298 -2.25 21.16 19.47
N GLU A 299 -2.24 20.90 18.16
CA GLU A 299 -3.46 20.85 17.34
C GLU A 299 -4.48 19.83 17.87
N ARG A 300 -4.03 18.65 18.30
CA ARG A 300 -4.89 17.62 18.89
C ARG A 300 -5.65 18.13 20.11
N ARG A 301 -4.97 18.87 21.01
CA ARG A 301 -5.60 19.45 22.20
C ARG A 301 -6.64 20.50 21.81
N GLU A 302 -6.32 21.36 20.85
CA GLU A 302 -7.23 22.39 20.36
C GLU A 302 -8.47 21.81 19.68
N VAL A 303 -8.29 20.80 18.82
CA VAL A 303 -9.40 20.08 18.20
C VAL A 303 -10.27 19.42 19.26
N GLN A 304 -9.67 18.70 20.22
CA GLN A 304 -10.41 18.01 21.30
C GLN A 304 -11.25 18.96 22.15
N GLN A 305 -10.77 20.18 22.44
CA GLN A 305 -11.54 21.19 23.19
C GLN A 305 -12.76 21.71 22.41
N ARG A 306 -12.79 21.54 21.09
CA ARG A 306 -13.85 22.01 20.20
C ARG A 306 -14.83 20.92 19.78
N LEU A 307 -14.60 19.67 20.17
CA LEU A 307 -15.52 18.58 19.87
C LEU A 307 -16.71 18.62 20.81
N ASP A 308 -17.92 18.54 20.25
CA ASP A 308 -19.17 18.58 21.02
C ASP A 308 -19.56 17.20 21.59
N ARG A 309 -18.82 16.15 21.20
CA ARG A 309 -18.99 14.76 21.67
C ARG A 309 -17.63 14.07 21.86
N PRO A 310 -17.54 13.03 22.71
CA PRO A 310 -16.35 12.21 22.80
C PRO A 310 -15.98 11.55 21.46
N VAL A 311 -14.68 11.27 21.31
CA VAL A 311 -14.14 10.52 20.16
C VAL A 311 -14.50 9.04 20.29
N ASP A 312 -14.58 8.34 19.17
CA ASP A 312 -14.91 6.91 19.20
C ASP A 312 -13.74 6.07 19.75
N ALA A 313 -14.03 4.85 20.18
CA ALA A 313 -12.97 3.87 20.44
C ALA A 313 -12.34 3.43 19.12
N VAL A 314 -11.01 3.38 19.07
CA VAL A 314 -10.29 2.74 17.96
C VAL A 314 -9.82 1.36 18.42
N PRO A 315 -10.22 0.27 17.75
CA PRO A 315 -9.75 -1.07 18.07
C PRO A 315 -8.22 -1.14 18.03
N GLY A 316 -7.63 -1.92 18.93
CA GLY A 316 -6.18 -2.09 18.99
C GLY A 316 -5.75 -2.97 20.17
N PRO A 317 -4.47 -3.32 20.22
CA PRO A 317 -3.93 -4.19 21.25
C PRO A 317 -3.93 -3.48 22.61
N ALA A 318 -4.17 -4.25 23.67
CA ALA A 318 -4.16 -3.74 25.05
C ALA A 318 -2.77 -3.27 25.50
N SER A 319 -1.70 -3.84 24.93
CA SER A 319 -0.31 -3.46 25.14
C SER A 319 0.38 -3.17 23.82
N TRP A 320 1.38 -2.29 23.87
CA TRP A 320 2.27 -1.94 22.76
C TRP A 320 3.72 -2.29 23.08
N THR A 321 3.94 -3.39 23.80
CA THR A 321 5.26 -3.96 24.09
C THR A 321 5.59 -5.09 23.11
N ALA A 322 6.88 -5.27 22.81
CA ALA A 322 7.40 -6.31 21.93
C ALA A 322 7.97 -7.47 22.76
N ASP A 323 7.16 -7.98 23.69
CA ASP A 323 7.52 -9.06 24.61
C ASP A 323 6.36 -10.05 24.76
N GLU A 324 6.63 -11.15 25.47
CA GLU A 324 5.68 -12.23 25.72
C GLU A 324 4.46 -11.82 26.56
N THR A 325 4.51 -10.68 27.26
CA THR A 325 3.36 -10.19 28.04
C THR A 325 2.28 -9.59 27.15
N ASN A 326 2.63 -9.24 25.91
CA ASN A 326 1.68 -8.80 24.90
C ASN A 326 1.18 -10.00 24.08
N VAL A 327 -0.01 -10.51 24.43
CA VAL A 327 -0.65 -11.65 23.77
C VAL A 327 -0.75 -11.47 22.24
N HIS A 328 -1.04 -10.27 21.75
CA HIS A 328 -1.11 -9.99 20.32
C HIS A 328 0.27 -10.06 19.65
N TYR A 329 1.33 -9.63 20.33
CA TYR A 329 2.70 -9.76 19.82
C TYR A 329 3.17 -11.22 19.83
N ALA A 330 2.87 -11.97 20.89
CA ALA A 330 3.12 -13.42 20.94
C ALA A 330 2.41 -14.16 19.80
N THR A 331 1.16 -13.82 19.52
CA THR A 331 0.41 -14.34 18.36
C THR A 331 1.15 -14.06 17.05
N CYS A 332 1.68 -12.85 16.86
CA CYS A 332 2.47 -12.52 15.66
C CYS A 332 3.81 -13.29 15.58
N VAL A 333 4.44 -13.62 16.70
CA VAL A 333 5.63 -14.48 16.73
C VAL A 333 5.28 -15.89 16.24
N ASP A 334 4.15 -16.44 16.68
CA ASP A 334 3.68 -17.75 16.22
C ASP A 334 3.34 -17.77 14.73
N LEU A 335 2.67 -16.72 14.23
CA LEU A 335 2.39 -16.56 12.79
C LEU A 335 3.67 -16.46 11.96
N ALA A 336 4.68 -15.75 12.47
CA ALA A 336 6.00 -15.65 11.83
C ALA A 336 6.72 -17.01 11.79
N ALA A 337 6.68 -17.79 12.87
CA ALA A 337 7.25 -19.12 12.91
C ALA A 337 6.58 -20.05 11.88
N ARG A 338 5.23 -20.05 11.82
CA ARG A 338 4.45 -20.83 10.84
C ARG A 338 4.77 -20.43 9.40
N ALA A 339 4.88 -19.13 9.11
CA ALA A 339 5.22 -18.65 7.78
C ALA A 339 6.62 -19.10 7.35
N VAL A 340 7.60 -19.02 8.26
CA VAL A 340 8.98 -19.48 8.04
C VAL A 340 9.03 -20.98 7.80
N GLU A 341 8.32 -21.78 8.61
CA GLU A 341 8.24 -23.23 8.48
C GLU A 341 7.70 -23.64 7.10
N ARG A 342 6.61 -23.01 6.64
CA ARG A 342 6.00 -23.25 5.32
C ARG A 342 6.94 -22.97 4.15
N THR A 343 7.86 -22.01 4.32
CA THR A 343 8.85 -21.65 3.30
C THR A 343 10.19 -22.37 3.44
N GLY A 344 10.40 -23.13 4.53
CA GLY A 344 11.68 -23.78 4.83
C GLY A 344 12.82 -22.81 5.18
N GLY A 345 12.49 -21.63 5.72
CA GLY A 345 13.46 -20.58 6.04
C GLY A 345 14.07 -20.68 7.45
N GLU A 346 15.04 -19.81 7.75
CA GLU A 346 15.50 -19.57 9.12
C GLU A 346 14.56 -18.61 9.86
N ALA A 347 14.57 -18.63 11.20
CA ALA A 347 13.73 -17.75 12.03
C ALA A 347 13.87 -16.26 11.63
N GLN A 348 12.74 -15.59 11.41
CA GLN A 348 12.66 -14.19 10.97
C GLN A 348 11.89 -13.32 11.97
N PRO A 349 12.53 -12.75 13.02
CA PRO A 349 11.84 -11.86 13.96
C PRO A 349 11.24 -10.60 13.33
N MET A 350 11.78 -10.13 12.20
CA MET A 350 11.16 -9.04 11.44
C MET A 350 9.73 -9.39 10.98
N LEU A 351 9.44 -10.65 10.61
CA LEU A 351 8.08 -11.04 10.20
C LEU A 351 7.07 -10.84 11.33
N ALA A 352 7.42 -11.19 12.57
CA ALA A 352 6.54 -10.99 13.72
C ALA A 352 6.20 -9.50 13.91
N ARG A 353 7.20 -8.64 13.74
CA ARG A 353 7.01 -7.19 13.77
C ARG A 353 6.09 -6.70 12.65
N LEU A 354 6.28 -7.17 11.42
CA LEU A 354 5.45 -6.78 10.28
C LEU A 354 4.00 -7.27 10.40
N PHE A 355 3.77 -8.49 10.90
CA PHE A 355 2.44 -8.99 11.23
C PHE A 355 1.77 -8.10 12.27
N PHE A 356 2.48 -7.74 13.33
CA PHE A 356 1.92 -6.90 14.39
C PHE A 356 1.47 -5.55 13.85
N GLU A 357 2.30 -4.90 13.03
CA GLU A 357 1.95 -3.61 12.44
C GLU A 357 0.77 -3.71 11.47
N ALA A 358 0.77 -4.71 10.59
CA ALA A 358 -0.29 -4.90 9.61
C ALA A 358 -1.65 -5.21 10.28
N VAL A 359 -1.66 -6.02 11.34
CA VAL A 359 -2.88 -6.49 12.00
C VAL A 359 -3.37 -5.54 13.09
N TYR A 360 -2.47 -4.95 13.88
CA TYR A 360 -2.83 -4.27 15.13
C TYR A 360 -2.53 -2.78 15.17
N ASP A 361 -1.70 -2.24 14.26
CA ASP A 361 -1.40 -0.81 14.28
C ASP A 361 -2.61 0.03 13.83
N PHE A 362 -3.05 0.94 14.70
CA PHE A 362 -4.16 1.84 14.40
C PHE A 362 -3.74 2.98 13.46
N ARG A 363 -2.44 3.29 13.38
CA ARG A 363 -1.90 4.33 12.49
C ARG A 363 -1.88 3.75 11.09
N THR A 364 -2.77 4.28 10.25
CA THR A 364 -2.97 3.79 8.88
C THR A 364 -1.64 3.69 8.11
N PRO A 365 -0.74 4.69 8.12
CA PRO A 365 0.52 4.59 7.39
C PRO A 365 1.45 3.49 7.90
N VAL A 366 1.55 3.29 9.21
CA VAL A 366 2.43 2.25 9.79
C VAL A 366 1.90 0.87 9.42
N SER A 367 0.58 0.68 9.55
CA SER A 367 -0.06 -0.58 9.21
C SER A 367 0.01 -0.89 7.71
N GLU A 368 -0.16 0.13 6.85
CA GLU A 368 0.01 0.00 5.40
C GLU A 368 1.43 -0.44 5.07
N ILE A 369 2.44 0.25 5.61
CA ILE A 369 3.85 -0.07 5.35
C ILE A 369 4.22 -1.46 5.86
N GLY A 370 3.69 -1.88 7.01
CA GLY A 370 3.82 -3.24 7.52
C GLY A 370 3.31 -4.27 6.51
N ALA A 371 2.08 -4.07 6.02
CA ALA A 371 1.47 -4.93 5.01
C ALA A 371 2.20 -4.91 3.67
N LYS A 372 2.68 -3.75 3.20
CA LYS A 372 3.45 -3.64 1.96
C LYS A 372 4.85 -4.25 2.07
N SER A 373 5.43 -4.23 3.26
CA SER A 373 6.69 -4.95 3.53
C SER A 373 6.47 -6.47 3.52
N LEU A 374 5.33 -6.96 4.05
CA LEU A 374 4.94 -8.37 3.92
C LEU A 374 4.73 -8.75 2.45
N MET A 375 3.98 -7.94 1.69
CA MET A 375 3.73 -8.12 0.26
C MET A 375 5.04 -8.22 -0.54
N ALA A 376 6.01 -7.37 -0.25
CA ALA A 376 7.31 -7.37 -0.93
C ALA A 376 8.24 -8.50 -0.46
N SER A 377 7.91 -9.19 0.64
CA SER A 377 8.75 -10.24 1.20
C SER A 377 8.61 -11.55 0.42
N PRO A 378 9.63 -12.42 0.46
CA PRO A 378 9.52 -13.73 -0.18
C PRO A 378 8.61 -14.69 0.61
N TYR A 379 8.09 -14.28 1.77
CA TYR A 379 7.19 -15.06 2.62
C TYR A 379 5.71 -14.77 2.36
N ILE A 380 5.38 -13.90 1.40
CA ILE A 380 4.03 -13.34 1.24
C ILE A 380 2.92 -14.40 1.13
N LEU A 381 3.12 -15.48 0.37
CA LEU A 381 2.10 -16.52 0.21
C LEU A 381 1.84 -17.25 1.53
N ALA A 382 2.90 -17.59 2.28
CA ALA A 382 2.77 -18.22 3.58
C ALA A 382 2.18 -17.27 4.62
N ALA A 383 2.53 -15.98 4.54
CA ALA A 383 1.99 -14.95 5.41
C ALA A 383 0.49 -14.73 5.17
N GLN A 384 0.03 -14.76 3.92
CA GLN A 384 -1.38 -14.70 3.56
C GLN A 384 -2.16 -15.85 4.18
N ASP A 385 -1.63 -17.08 4.12
CA ASP A 385 -2.26 -18.25 4.74
C ASP A 385 -2.40 -18.09 6.25
N CYS A 386 -1.33 -17.63 6.91
CA CYS A 386 -1.35 -17.34 8.34
C CYS A 386 -2.40 -16.27 8.70
N LEU A 387 -2.58 -15.24 7.86
CA LEU A 387 -3.60 -14.20 8.08
C LEU A 387 -5.02 -14.71 7.83
N MET A 388 -5.24 -15.55 6.82
CA MET A 388 -6.54 -16.18 6.57
C MET A 388 -6.95 -17.09 7.73
N GLU A 389 -6.00 -17.84 8.28
CA GLU A 389 -6.19 -18.68 9.47
C GLU A 389 -6.50 -17.82 10.70
N LEU A 390 -5.73 -16.74 10.95
CA LEU A 390 -6.00 -15.80 12.04
C LEU A 390 -7.40 -15.18 11.95
N ALA A 391 -7.86 -14.84 10.73
CA ALA A 391 -9.19 -14.28 10.50
C ALA A 391 -10.33 -15.24 10.90
N LEU A 392 -10.10 -16.55 10.82
CA LEU A 392 -11.08 -17.59 11.16
C LEU A 392 -10.97 -18.06 12.62
N GLU A 393 -9.75 -18.18 13.14
CA GLU A 393 -9.45 -18.89 14.39
C GLU A 393 -9.33 -17.97 15.60
N ALA A 394 -9.10 -16.66 15.42
CA ALA A 394 -8.88 -15.76 16.55
C ALA A 394 -10.15 -15.58 17.39
N ASP A 395 -9.99 -15.62 18.71
CA ASP A 395 -11.09 -15.46 19.68
C ASP A 395 -11.64 -14.03 19.72
N ASP A 396 -10.79 -13.02 19.46
CA ASP A 396 -11.16 -11.61 19.57
C ASP A 396 -11.40 -10.94 18.20
N ALA A 397 -12.30 -9.95 18.20
CA ALA A 397 -12.69 -9.24 16.98
C ALA A 397 -11.56 -8.37 16.40
N ALA A 398 -10.62 -7.88 17.24
CA ALA A 398 -9.54 -7.02 16.77
C ALA A 398 -8.54 -7.80 15.92
N SER A 399 -8.21 -9.04 16.32
CA SER A 399 -7.39 -9.97 15.53
C SER A 399 -8.09 -10.38 14.23
N ARG A 400 -9.38 -10.76 14.27
CA ARG A 400 -10.11 -11.15 13.05
C ARG A 400 -10.21 -10.03 12.03
N GLN A 401 -10.66 -8.84 12.46
CA GLN A 401 -10.77 -7.67 11.59
C GLN A 401 -9.40 -7.14 11.16
N GLY A 402 -8.42 -7.18 12.05
CA GLY A 402 -7.04 -6.81 11.76
C GLY A 402 -6.40 -7.70 10.70
N ALA A 403 -6.65 -9.01 10.76
CA ALA A 403 -6.16 -9.97 9.77
C ALA A 403 -6.76 -9.71 8.38
N VAL A 404 -8.08 -9.51 8.29
CA VAL A 404 -8.73 -9.17 7.01
C VAL A 404 -8.24 -7.84 6.47
N ARG A 405 -8.06 -6.83 7.33
CA ARG A 405 -7.48 -5.54 6.92
C ARG A 405 -6.04 -5.70 6.41
N ALA A 406 -5.21 -6.53 7.06
CA ALA A 406 -3.87 -6.84 6.61
C ALA A 406 -3.88 -7.55 5.25
N LEU A 407 -4.79 -8.50 5.02
CA LEU A 407 -4.99 -9.17 3.74
C LEU A 407 -5.36 -8.18 2.62
N VAL A 408 -6.32 -7.28 2.89
CA VAL A 408 -6.71 -6.22 1.95
C VAL A 408 -5.51 -5.34 1.58
N ARG A 409 -4.68 -4.94 2.55
CA ARG A 409 -3.52 -4.07 2.30
C ARG A 409 -2.35 -4.79 1.63
N CYS A 410 -2.15 -6.07 1.90
CA CYS A 410 -1.15 -6.86 1.20
C CYS A 410 -1.48 -7.00 -0.29
N GLN A 411 -2.78 -7.00 -0.65
CA GLN A 411 -3.27 -7.11 -2.03
C GLN A 411 -2.61 -8.27 -2.79
N VAL A 412 -2.45 -9.44 -2.17
CA VAL A 412 -1.68 -10.53 -2.78
C VAL A 412 -2.43 -11.07 -4.02
N PRO A 413 -1.81 -11.08 -5.22
CA PRO A 413 -2.41 -11.68 -6.40
C PRO A 413 -2.24 -13.21 -6.39
N GLY A 414 -3.13 -13.90 -7.10
CA GLY A 414 -3.23 -15.36 -7.08
C GLY A 414 -3.76 -15.84 -5.72
N ARG A 415 -3.96 -17.16 -5.57
CA ARG A 415 -4.63 -17.81 -4.41
C ARG A 415 -6.14 -17.92 -4.54
N GLU A 416 -6.63 -17.99 -5.77
CA GLU A 416 -8.04 -18.13 -6.10
C GLU A 416 -8.68 -19.27 -5.30
N GLN A 417 -8.09 -20.46 -5.33
CA GLN A 417 -8.61 -21.62 -4.61
C GLN A 417 -8.67 -21.40 -3.10
N GLN A 418 -7.61 -20.86 -2.49
CA GLN A 418 -7.58 -20.67 -1.03
C GLN A 418 -8.59 -19.62 -0.58
N VAL A 419 -8.77 -18.56 -1.37
CA VAL A 419 -9.77 -17.52 -1.07
C VAL A 419 -11.19 -18.04 -1.32
N GLU A 420 -11.42 -18.86 -2.35
CA GLU A 420 -12.69 -19.55 -2.60
C GLU A 420 -13.08 -20.48 -1.44
N GLU A 421 -12.12 -21.19 -0.85
CA GLU A 421 -12.36 -22.06 0.32
C GLU A 421 -12.51 -21.26 1.63
N TRP A 422 -11.84 -20.11 1.74
CA TRP A 422 -11.83 -19.26 2.93
C TRP A 422 -13.08 -18.40 3.05
N LEU A 423 -13.50 -17.72 1.98
CA LEU A 423 -14.56 -16.71 2.01
C LEU A 423 -15.89 -17.21 2.62
N PRO A 424 -16.40 -18.41 2.29
CA PRO A 424 -17.64 -18.92 2.86
C PRO A 424 -17.59 -19.19 4.37
N ARG A 425 -16.38 -19.25 4.95
CA ARG A 425 -16.15 -19.49 6.39
C ARG A 425 -16.03 -18.20 7.19
N VAL A 426 -15.91 -17.06 6.52
CA VAL A 426 -15.82 -15.74 7.13
C VAL A 426 -17.23 -15.20 7.34
N ASP A 427 -17.48 -14.62 8.51
CA ASP A 427 -18.68 -13.81 8.73
C ASP A 427 -18.55 -12.48 7.96
N THR A 428 -19.03 -12.49 6.71
CA THR A 428 -18.96 -11.34 5.80
C THR A 428 -19.84 -10.16 6.23
N ASP A 429 -20.83 -10.39 7.11
CA ASP A 429 -21.64 -9.32 7.69
C ASP A 429 -20.85 -8.57 8.77
N ALA A 430 -20.09 -9.32 9.59
CA ALA A 430 -19.20 -8.73 10.59
C ALA A 430 -17.90 -8.14 9.99
N VAL A 431 -17.45 -8.66 8.85
CA VAL A 431 -16.21 -8.24 8.18
C VAL A 431 -16.39 -8.08 6.66
N PRO A 432 -17.12 -7.05 6.18
CA PRO A 432 -17.38 -6.84 4.75
C PRO A 432 -16.11 -6.72 3.88
N ALA A 433 -15.00 -6.29 4.48
CA ALA A 433 -13.70 -6.19 3.83
C ALA A 433 -13.17 -7.53 3.25
N ALA A 434 -13.75 -8.68 3.64
CA ALA A 434 -13.47 -9.97 3.04
C ALA A 434 -13.79 -10.01 1.53
N PHE A 435 -14.80 -9.24 1.06
CA PHE A 435 -15.09 -9.12 -0.37
C PHE A 435 -13.95 -8.44 -1.14
N THR A 436 -13.25 -7.47 -0.53
CA THR A 436 -12.06 -6.85 -1.16
C THR A 436 -10.89 -7.84 -1.23
N VAL A 437 -10.77 -8.78 -0.27
CA VAL A 437 -9.79 -9.89 -0.38
C VAL A 437 -10.10 -10.79 -1.58
N ALA A 438 -11.38 -11.13 -1.79
CA ALA A 438 -11.85 -11.86 -2.96
C ALA A 438 -11.61 -11.10 -4.28
N ALA A 439 -11.84 -9.78 -4.27
CA ALA A 439 -11.54 -8.90 -5.39
C ALA A 439 -10.06 -8.92 -5.77
N ASN A 440 -9.17 -8.84 -4.78
CA ASN A 440 -7.71 -8.86 -4.99
C ASN A 440 -7.23 -10.20 -5.56
N ALA A 441 -7.77 -11.32 -5.08
CA ALA A 441 -7.52 -12.65 -5.64
C ALA A 441 -8.10 -12.77 -7.06
N GLY A 442 -9.18 -12.03 -7.32
CA GLY A 442 -9.89 -11.97 -8.59
C GLY A 442 -10.59 -13.27 -8.96
N ILE A 443 -11.17 -13.89 -7.94
CA ILE A 443 -12.08 -15.02 -8.07
C ILE A 443 -13.41 -14.54 -8.68
N ALA A 444 -14.13 -15.42 -9.37
CA ALA A 444 -15.43 -15.07 -9.92
C ALA A 444 -16.45 -14.81 -8.80
N VAL A 445 -17.37 -13.86 -9.00
CA VAL A 445 -18.40 -13.52 -8.01
C VAL A 445 -19.55 -14.53 -8.10
N PRO A 446 -19.84 -15.31 -7.05
CA PRO A 446 -21.00 -16.20 -7.04
C PRO A 446 -22.31 -15.42 -7.12
N ASP A 447 -23.33 -15.99 -7.77
CA ASP A 447 -24.66 -15.36 -7.90
C ASP A 447 -25.27 -14.97 -6.55
N ALA A 448 -25.02 -15.76 -5.51
CA ALA A 448 -25.47 -15.49 -4.15
C ALA A 448 -24.94 -14.16 -3.59
N HIS A 449 -23.73 -13.75 -4.00
CA HIS A 449 -23.13 -12.47 -3.60
C HIS A 449 -23.47 -11.35 -4.58
N LEU A 450 -23.69 -11.63 -5.88
CA LEU A 450 -24.09 -10.61 -6.86
C LEU A 450 -25.37 -9.86 -6.45
N ALA A 451 -26.33 -10.56 -5.84
CA ALA A 451 -27.56 -9.93 -5.33
C ALA A 451 -27.30 -8.84 -4.28
N ALA A 452 -26.17 -8.90 -3.56
CA ALA A 452 -25.82 -7.92 -2.54
C ALA A 452 -25.44 -6.54 -3.14
N VAL A 453 -25.15 -6.45 -4.45
CA VAL A 453 -24.89 -5.17 -5.14
C VAL A 453 -26.10 -4.23 -5.08
N ASP A 454 -27.32 -4.76 -5.02
CA ASP A 454 -28.56 -4.00 -4.83
C ASP A 454 -29.12 -4.09 -3.39
N GLY A 455 -28.32 -4.61 -2.45
CA GLY A 455 -28.70 -4.75 -1.03
C GLY A 455 -28.82 -3.42 -0.26
N PRO A 456 -29.44 -3.39 0.92
CA PRO A 456 -29.64 -2.14 1.67
C PRO A 456 -28.33 -1.52 2.21
N ASP A 457 -27.27 -2.30 2.38
CA ASP A 457 -25.98 -1.86 2.89
C ASP A 457 -25.07 -1.35 1.76
N GLU A 458 -24.75 -0.06 1.77
CA GLU A 458 -23.94 0.58 0.73
C GLU A 458 -22.47 0.13 0.74
N ASP A 459 -21.84 -0.11 1.89
CA ASP A 459 -20.45 -0.58 1.96
C ASP A 459 -20.32 -1.97 1.34
N VAL A 460 -21.20 -2.90 1.73
CA VAL A 460 -21.24 -4.25 1.13
C VAL A 460 -21.47 -4.17 -0.37
N SER A 461 -22.41 -3.35 -0.81
CA SER A 461 -22.78 -3.22 -2.22
C SER A 461 -21.60 -2.73 -3.09
N LEU A 462 -20.88 -1.73 -2.59
CA LEU A 462 -19.72 -1.17 -3.28
C LEU A 462 -18.51 -2.11 -3.27
N ARG A 463 -18.29 -2.89 -2.20
CA ARG A 463 -17.26 -3.93 -2.17
C ARG A 463 -17.54 -5.08 -3.10
N VAL A 464 -18.81 -5.51 -3.21
CA VAL A 464 -19.18 -6.54 -4.19
C VAL A 464 -19.06 -5.99 -5.60
N LEU A 465 -19.41 -4.72 -5.85
CA LEU A 465 -19.17 -4.08 -7.15
C LEU A 465 -17.66 -4.03 -7.49
N GLU A 466 -16.81 -3.66 -6.54
CA GLU A 466 -15.34 -3.73 -6.67
C GLU A 466 -14.89 -5.15 -7.02
N TRP A 467 -15.43 -6.17 -6.34
CA TRP A 467 -15.13 -7.57 -6.65
C TRP A 467 -15.53 -7.97 -8.07
N VAL A 468 -16.75 -7.63 -8.50
CA VAL A 468 -17.20 -7.87 -9.89
C VAL A 468 -16.27 -7.18 -10.89
N GLY A 469 -15.90 -5.94 -10.60
CA GLY A 469 -15.00 -5.14 -11.42
C GLY A 469 -13.60 -5.74 -11.57
N MET A 470 -12.96 -6.07 -10.45
CA MET A 470 -11.63 -6.68 -10.39
C MET A 470 -11.58 -8.07 -11.03
N ALA A 471 -12.68 -8.82 -10.97
CA ALA A 471 -12.84 -10.11 -11.64
C ALA A 471 -13.14 -9.98 -13.15
N GLY A 472 -13.45 -8.77 -13.66
CA GLY A 472 -13.88 -8.57 -15.04
C GLY A 472 -15.23 -9.24 -15.33
N GLY A 473 -16.13 -9.27 -14.34
CA GLY A 473 -17.36 -10.05 -14.38
C GLY A 473 -18.35 -9.55 -15.45
N PRO A 474 -19.03 -10.46 -16.18
CA PRO A 474 -19.98 -10.07 -17.24
C PRO A 474 -21.23 -9.34 -16.72
N ALA A 475 -21.48 -9.39 -15.41
CA ALA A 475 -22.62 -8.74 -14.76
C ALA A 475 -22.57 -7.19 -14.84
N LEU A 476 -21.41 -6.58 -15.08
CA LEU A 476 -21.24 -5.13 -15.11
C LEU A 476 -22.19 -4.44 -16.11
N ALA A 477 -22.36 -5.02 -17.31
CA ALA A 477 -23.26 -4.47 -18.33
C ALA A 477 -24.72 -4.44 -17.83
N GLY A 478 -25.18 -5.51 -17.18
CA GLY A 478 -26.50 -5.56 -16.57
C GLY A 478 -26.64 -4.54 -15.44
N LEU A 479 -25.64 -4.43 -14.56
CA LEU A 479 -25.66 -3.48 -13.42
C LEU A 479 -25.77 -2.02 -13.87
N VAL A 480 -25.18 -1.64 -15.01
CA VAL A 480 -25.34 -0.28 -15.57
C VAL A 480 -26.80 0.03 -15.90
N GLU A 481 -27.56 -0.96 -16.35
CA GLU A 481 -28.96 -0.81 -16.77
C GLU A 481 -29.94 -1.00 -15.60
N THR A 482 -29.70 -2.01 -14.75
CA THR A 482 -30.70 -2.51 -13.80
C THR A 482 -30.46 -2.08 -12.36
N ALA A 483 -29.24 -1.69 -11.98
CA ALA A 483 -28.95 -1.38 -10.58
C ALA A 483 -29.78 -0.19 -10.11
N THR A 484 -30.33 -0.29 -8.91
CA THR A 484 -31.27 0.68 -8.35
C THR A 484 -30.56 1.98 -7.94
N ARG A 485 -29.36 1.85 -7.37
CA ARG A 485 -28.57 2.95 -6.84
C ARG A 485 -27.72 3.65 -7.93
N PRO A 486 -27.77 4.99 -8.04
CA PRO A 486 -26.96 5.74 -9.00
C PRO A 486 -25.46 5.50 -8.88
N VAL A 487 -24.92 5.40 -7.66
CA VAL A 487 -23.49 5.17 -7.40
C VAL A 487 -23.04 3.81 -7.94
N VAL A 488 -23.88 2.78 -7.82
CA VAL A 488 -23.60 1.44 -8.36
C VAL A 488 -23.58 1.46 -9.90
N ARG A 489 -24.56 2.12 -10.54
CA ARG A 489 -24.56 2.26 -12.01
C ARG A 489 -23.33 3.00 -12.52
N ALA A 490 -22.93 4.06 -11.82
CA ALA A 490 -21.76 4.85 -12.19
C ALA A 490 -20.46 4.03 -12.03
N GLY A 491 -20.29 3.34 -10.90
CA GLY A 491 -19.14 2.47 -10.67
C GLY A 491 -19.08 1.29 -11.63
N ALA A 492 -20.22 0.66 -11.95
CA ALA A 492 -20.30 -0.40 -12.95
C ALA A 492 -19.87 0.09 -14.34
N ARG A 493 -20.27 1.31 -14.73
CA ARG A 493 -19.81 1.93 -15.98
C ARG A 493 -18.31 2.17 -15.97
N TRP A 494 -17.77 2.70 -14.88
CA TRP A 494 -16.33 2.89 -14.75
C TRP A 494 -15.55 1.58 -14.92
N TRP A 495 -16.04 0.49 -14.32
CA TRP A 495 -15.44 -0.84 -14.47
C TRP A 495 -15.58 -1.44 -15.87
N LEU A 496 -16.66 -1.14 -16.61
CA LEU A 496 -16.75 -1.53 -18.03
C LEU A 496 -15.69 -0.82 -18.88
N ASP A 497 -15.41 0.44 -18.57
CA ASP A 497 -14.39 1.23 -19.26
C ASP A 497 -12.96 0.82 -18.84
N HIS A 498 -12.80 0.26 -17.63
CA HIS A 498 -11.50 -0.13 -17.04
C HIS A 498 -11.55 -1.55 -16.42
N PRO A 499 -11.76 -2.60 -17.22
CA PRO A 499 -12.08 -3.92 -16.70
C PRO A 499 -10.89 -4.61 -16.05
N GLY A 500 -11.18 -5.33 -14.95
CA GLY A 500 -10.28 -6.30 -14.37
C GLY A 500 -9.12 -5.71 -13.56
N ARG A 501 -8.60 -6.56 -12.66
CA ARG A 501 -7.40 -6.26 -11.88
C ARG A 501 -6.14 -6.22 -12.74
N VAL A 502 -5.14 -5.48 -12.28
CA VAL A 502 -3.80 -5.41 -12.86
C VAL A 502 -2.81 -6.14 -11.96
N VAL A 503 -2.14 -7.16 -12.51
CA VAL A 503 -1.25 -8.07 -11.76
C VAL A 503 0.24 -7.96 -12.15
N LEU A 504 0.57 -7.28 -13.26
CA LEU A 504 1.92 -7.15 -13.79
C LEU A 504 2.32 -5.69 -14.06
#